data_AF-A0A199AXE9-F1
#
_entry.id   AF-A0A199AXE9-F1
#
_cell.length_a   1.000
_cell.length_b   1.000
_cell.length_c   1.000
_cell.angle_alpha   90.00
_cell.angle_beta   90.00
_cell.angle_gamma   90.00
#
_symmetry.space_group_name_H-M   'P 1'
#
loop_
_entity.id
_entity.type
_entity.pdbx_description
1 polymer ?
#
loop_
_entity_poly.entity_id
_entity_poly.type
_entity_poly.pdbx_seq_one_letter_code
_entity_poly.pdbx_strand_id
1 'polypeptide(L)'
;MSSSEKIAHAYGVLVARGDKVTVRAVQKQAGVRIGEVAAWMREHAAGAAGDVPEAPDLSEPMSAMVASVWAAAWKRAAEQADEATAVALDAARAGEADALAAAETATAQRADADAARDEAVRDAEQLRAELAHVRQQLDEVQREAEQARVQAEEADRARVRAEATSDTLRELLDAFRSSGQADDDT
;
A
#
# COMPACT_ATOMS: atom_id res chain seq x y z
N MET A 1 85.70 -17.21 11.19
CA MET A 1 84.78 -17.69 12.23
C MET A 1 85.44 -18.82 12.99
N SER A 2 85.68 -18.61 14.28
CA SER A 2 86.19 -19.65 15.18
C SER A 2 85.15 -20.77 15.37
N SER A 3 85.57 -21.96 15.79
CA SER A 3 84.63 -23.04 16.13
C SER A 3 83.60 -22.59 17.18
N SER A 4 84.02 -21.79 18.17
CA SER A 4 83.14 -21.26 19.23
C SER A 4 82.05 -20.33 18.69
N GLU A 5 82.39 -19.42 17.77
CA GLU A 5 81.42 -18.52 17.12
C GLU A 5 80.39 -19.29 16.28
N LYS A 6 80.83 -20.32 15.55
CA LYS A 6 79.94 -21.20 14.77
C LYS A 6 78.95 -21.93 15.68
N ILE A 7 79.40 -22.40 16.84
CA ILE A 7 78.57 -23.11 17.82
C ILE A 7 77.58 -22.13 18.47
N ALA A 8 78.02 -20.94 18.86
CA ALA A 8 77.15 -19.91 19.44
C ALA A 8 76.05 -19.44 18.48
N HIS A 9 76.40 -19.20 17.21
CA HIS A 9 75.44 -18.82 16.18
C HIS A 9 74.43 -19.94 15.90
N ALA A 10 74.89 -21.19 15.77
CA ALA A 10 74.03 -22.35 15.59
C ALA A 10 73.08 -22.59 16.77
N TYR A 11 73.57 -22.38 18.01
CA TYR A 11 72.76 -22.44 19.23
C TYR A 11 71.66 -21.36 19.22
N GLY A 12 72.01 -20.11 18.93
CA GLY A 12 71.03 -19.01 18.88
C GLY A 12 69.94 -19.20 17.81
N VAL A 13 70.30 -19.74 16.65
CA VAL A 13 69.34 -20.06 15.57
C VAL A 13 68.34 -21.14 16.01
N LEU A 14 68.79 -22.16 16.75
CA LEU A 14 67.90 -23.21 17.25
C LEU A 14 66.97 -22.69 18.36
N VAL A 15 67.48 -21.86 19.26
CA VAL A 15 66.67 -21.23 20.33
C VAL A 15 65.61 -20.30 19.75
N ALA A 16 65.95 -19.46 18.76
CA ALA A 16 65.00 -18.54 18.14
C ALA A 16 63.86 -19.24 17.39
N ARG A 17 64.08 -20.47 16.92
CA ARG A 17 63.03 -21.30 16.29
C ARG A 17 62.20 -22.10 17.30
N GLY A 18 62.59 -22.13 18.57
CA GLY A 18 61.98 -23.01 19.57
C GLY A 18 62.31 -24.50 19.37
N ASP A 19 63.34 -24.82 18.58
CA ASP A 19 63.75 -26.20 18.31
C ASP A 19 64.49 -26.79 19.52
N LYS A 20 64.38 -28.11 19.73
CA LYS A 20 65.07 -28.80 20.83
C LYS A 20 66.59 -28.73 20.66
N VAL A 21 67.25 -27.94 21.51
CA VAL A 21 68.70 -27.76 21.47
C VAL A 21 69.42 -28.99 22.05
N THR A 22 70.05 -29.78 21.19
CA THR A 22 70.88 -30.93 21.58
C THR A 22 72.27 -30.81 20.97
N VAL A 23 73.29 -31.44 21.58
CA VAL A 23 74.68 -31.46 21.06
C VAL A 23 74.72 -31.88 19.59
N ARG A 24 73.92 -32.86 19.18
CA ARG A 24 73.84 -33.34 17.80
C ARG A 24 73.17 -32.35 16.86
N ALA A 25 72.14 -31.63 17.31
CA ALA A 25 71.47 -30.60 16.52
C ALA A 25 72.40 -29.40 16.27
N VAL A 26 73.09 -28.94 17.31
CA VAL A 26 74.07 -27.85 17.20
C VAL A 26 75.26 -28.27 16.34
N GLN A 27 75.74 -29.51 16.46
CA GLN A 27 76.79 -30.06 15.59
C GLN A 27 76.35 -30.07 14.11
N LYS A 28 75.14 -30.55 13.81
CA LYS A 28 74.60 -30.58 12.44
C LYS A 28 74.48 -29.17 11.85
N GLN A 29 74.13 -28.19 12.68
CA GLN A 29 73.95 -26.80 12.27
C GLN A 29 75.28 -26.03 12.15
N ALA A 30 76.25 -26.29 13.01
CA ALA A 30 77.55 -25.59 13.04
C ALA A 30 78.61 -26.25 12.14
N GLY A 31 78.48 -27.55 11.82
CA GLY A 31 79.45 -28.31 11.04
C GLY A 31 80.77 -28.59 11.77
N VAL A 32 80.77 -28.55 13.11
CA VAL A 32 81.95 -28.67 13.98
C VAL A 32 81.99 -30.06 14.64
N ARG A 33 83.15 -30.50 15.14
CA ARG A 33 83.30 -31.78 15.85
C ARG A 33 82.44 -31.83 17.12
N ILE A 34 81.81 -32.98 17.38
CA ILE A 34 80.92 -33.21 18.54
C ILE A 34 81.60 -32.86 19.88
N GLY A 35 82.89 -33.16 20.02
CA GLY A 35 83.65 -32.88 21.23
C GLY A 35 83.73 -31.38 21.57
N GLU A 36 83.87 -30.52 20.56
CA GLU A 36 83.91 -29.06 20.73
C GLU A 36 82.53 -28.50 21.09
N VAL A 37 81.47 -29.01 20.46
CA VAL A 37 80.08 -28.64 20.78
C VAL A 37 79.71 -29.08 22.20
N ALA A 38 80.09 -30.29 22.61
CA ALA A 38 79.79 -30.83 23.93
C ALA A 38 80.57 -30.13 25.06
N ALA A 39 81.79 -29.66 24.77
CA ALA A 39 82.57 -28.83 25.69
C ALA A 39 81.93 -27.43 25.81
N TRP A 40 81.64 -26.80 24.67
CA TRP A 40 81.02 -25.48 24.62
C TRP A 40 79.64 -25.46 25.29
N MET A 41 78.78 -26.45 25.01
CA MET A 41 77.47 -26.56 25.67
C MET A 41 77.57 -26.82 27.17
N ARG A 42 78.58 -27.56 27.66
CA ARG A 42 78.78 -27.71 29.11
C ARG A 42 79.17 -26.40 29.78
N GLU A 43 80.02 -25.62 29.11
CA GLU A 43 80.52 -24.34 29.61
C GLU A 43 79.46 -23.22 29.50
N HIS A 44 78.65 -23.20 28.45
CA HIS A 44 77.75 -22.08 28.14
C HIS A 44 76.26 -22.38 28.36
N ALA A 45 75.79 -23.63 28.26
CA ALA A 45 74.37 -23.95 28.49
C ALA A 45 74.01 -23.96 29.99
N ALA A 46 74.98 -24.20 30.87
CA ALA A 46 74.78 -24.08 32.31
C ALA A 46 74.69 -22.60 32.78
N GLY A 47 75.17 -21.65 31.97
CA GLY A 47 75.14 -20.21 32.29
C GLY A 47 73.84 -19.48 31.93
N ALA A 48 72.90 -20.11 31.24
CA ALA A 48 71.65 -19.49 30.80
C ALA A 48 70.44 -19.74 31.71
N ALA A 49 70.64 -20.47 32.82
CA ALA A 49 69.59 -20.82 33.78
C ALA A 49 69.60 -19.95 35.06
N GLY A 50 70.48 -18.94 35.16
CA GLY A 50 70.51 -17.97 36.25
C GLY A 50 70.08 -16.60 35.75
N ASP A 51 69.00 -16.07 36.34
CA ASP A 51 68.40 -14.74 36.14
C ASP A 51 67.67 -14.47 34.81
N VAL A 52 66.56 -15.18 34.60
CA VAL A 52 65.41 -14.61 33.85
C VAL A 52 64.46 -14.00 34.90
N PRO A 53 64.22 -12.67 34.89
CA PRO A 53 63.25 -12.07 35.81
C PRO A 53 61.86 -12.67 35.55
N GLU A 54 61.12 -12.93 36.62
CA GLU A 54 59.76 -13.45 36.54
C GLU A 54 58.92 -12.53 35.64
N ALA A 55 58.24 -13.10 34.64
CA ALA A 55 57.44 -12.32 33.71
C ALA A 55 56.34 -11.59 34.50
N PRO A 56 56.10 -10.30 34.24
CA PRO A 56 55.07 -9.56 34.97
C PRO A 56 53.69 -10.20 34.72
N ASP A 57 52.93 -10.42 35.80
CA ASP A 57 51.55 -10.90 35.70
C ASP A 57 50.65 -9.78 35.14
N LEU A 58 50.18 -9.99 33.91
CA LEU A 58 49.28 -9.07 33.22
C LEU A 58 47.80 -9.46 33.36
N SER A 59 47.46 -10.47 34.15
CA SER A 59 46.10 -10.99 34.26
C SER A 59 45.10 -9.94 34.74
N GLU A 60 45.45 -9.17 35.76
CA GLU A 60 44.62 -8.10 36.33
C GLU A 60 44.42 -6.92 35.35
N PRO A 61 45.47 -6.32 34.75
CA PRO A 61 45.29 -5.25 33.77
C PRO A 61 44.56 -5.74 32.51
N MET A 62 44.79 -6.98 32.06
CA MET A 62 44.01 -7.55 30.96
C MET A 62 42.54 -7.78 31.35
N SER A 63 42.26 -8.23 32.57
CA SER A 63 40.89 -8.40 33.07
C SER A 63 40.14 -7.07 33.16
N ALA A 64 40.80 -6.03 33.68
CA ALA A 64 40.25 -4.67 33.74
C ALA A 64 39.96 -4.11 32.33
N MET A 65 40.87 -4.35 31.37
CA MET A 65 40.67 -3.96 29.98
C MET A 65 39.46 -4.68 29.38
N VAL A 66 39.34 -6.00 29.54
CA VAL A 66 38.18 -6.79 29.06
C VAL A 66 36.88 -6.31 29.70
N ALA A 67 36.87 -6.05 31.00
CA ALA A 67 35.70 -5.52 31.71
C ALA A 67 35.29 -4.15 31.17
N SER A 68 36.24 -3.25 30.90
CA SER A 68 35.96 -1.94 30.32
C SER A 68 35.37 -2.02 28.92
N VAL A 69 35.87 -2.94 28.08
CA VAL A 69 35.35 -3.17 26.73
C VAL A 69 33.93 -3.74 26.80
N TRP A 70 33.68 -4.67 27.72
CA TRP A 70 32.35 -5.24 27.94
C TRP A 70 31.36 -4.16 28.42
N ALA A 71 31.76 -3.31 29.37
CA ALA A 71 30.94 -2.19 29.83
C ALA A 71 30.62 -1.19 28.70
N ALA A 72 31.62 -0.87 27.86
CA ALA A 72 31.42 -0.01 26.70
C ALA A 72 30.48 -0.64 25.67
N ALA A 73 30.62 -1.95 25.41
CA ALA A 73 29.74 -2.69 24.51
C ALA A 73 28.29 -2.71 25.02
N TRP A 74 28.08 -2.91 26.32
CA TRP A 74 26.74 -2.83 26.92
C TRP A 74 26.13 -1.44 26.84
N LYS A 75 26.92 -0.41 27.15
CA LYS A 75 26.46 0.97 27.02
C LYS A 75 26.04 1.27 25.57
N ARG A 76 26.86 0.88 24.59
CA ARG A 76 26.53 1.07 23.18
C ARG A 76 25.29 0.27 22.77
N ALA A 77 25.12 -0.95 23.26
CA ALA A 77 23.94 -1.75 22.98
C ALA A 77 22.67 -1.13 23.58
N ALA A 78 22.75 -0.55 24.79
CA ALA A 78 21.64 0.20 25.39
C ALA A 78 21.28 1.44 24.56
N GLU A 79 22.28 2.24 24.17
CA GLU A 79 22.06 3.40 23.29
C GLU A 79 21.42 3.00 21.95
N GLN A 80 21.83 1.88 21.36
CA GLN A 80 21.22 1.35 20.13
C GLN A 80 19.76 0.91 20.33
N ALA A 81 19.43 0.33 21.49
CA ALA A 81 18.06 -0.04 21.81
C ALA A 81 17.15 1.20 21.99
N ASP A 82 17.67 2.25 22.62
CA ASP A 82 16.97 3.54 22.77
C ASP A 82 16.76 4.21 21.41
N GLU A 83 17.80 4.25 20.56
CA GLU A 83 17.71 4.74 19.17
C GLU A 83 16.64 3.97 18.37
N ALA A 84 16.65 2.64 18.43
CA ALA A 84 15.68 1.80 17.73
C ALA A 84 14.24 2.04 18.23
N THR A 85 14.07 2.24 19.54
CA THR A 85 12.77 2.54 20.14
C THR A 85 12.27 3.91 19.70
N ALA A 86 13.15 4.92 19.64
CA ALA A 86 12.80 6.25 19.16
C ALA A 86 12.34 6.22 17.69
N VAL A 87 13.07 5.51 16.82
CA VAL A 87 12.68 5.34 15.41
C VAL A 87 11.34 4.62 15.28
N ALA A 88 11.11 3.56 16.05
CA ALA A 88 9.85 2.82 16.04
C ALA A 88 8.67 3.70 16.50
N LEU A 89 8.88 4.54 17.51
CA LEU A 89 7.86 5.46 18.01
C LEU A 89 7.53 6.55 17.00
N ASP A 90 8.52 7.12 16.33
CA ASP A 90 8.30 8.13 15.30
C ASP A 90 7.60 7.53 14.07
N ALA A 91 7.95 6.31 13.67
CA ALA A 91 7.24 5.58 12.63
C ALA A 91 5.79 5.28 13.02
N ALA A 92 5.52 4.93 14.29
CA ALA A 92 4.17 4.71 14.80
C ALA A 92 3.34 6.00 14.75
N ARG A 93 3.90 7.13 15.19
CA ARG A 93 3.24 8.45 15.13
C ARG A 93 2.94 8.90 13.70
N ALA A 94 3.86 8.66 12.77
CA ALA A 94 3.63 8.92 11.36
C ALA A 94 2.48 8.05 10.82
N GLY A 95 2.48 6.76 11.15
CA GLY A 95 1.40 5.84 10.78
C GLY A 95 0.04 6.24 11.37
N GLU A 96 0.00 6.72 12.61
CA GLU A 96 -1.22 7.26 13.23
C GLU A 96 -1.72 8.51 12.52
N ALA A 97 -0.83 9.44 12.15
CA ALA A 97 -1.18 10.64 11.41
C ALA A 97 -1.74 10.31 10.01
N ASP A 98 -1.10 9.37 9.29
CA ASP A 98 -1.57 8.91 7.98
C ASP A 98 -2.93 8.21 8.08
N ALA A 99 -3.13 7.39 9.12
CA ALA A 99 -4.41 6.74 9.37
C ALA A 99 -5.52 7.74 9.68
N LEU A 100 -5.22 8.79 10.45
CA LEU A 100 -6.17 9.87 10.74
C LEU A 100 -6.54 10.64 9.47
N ALA A 101 -5.56 11.02 8.65
CA ALA A 101 -5.79 11.70 7.37
C ALA A 101 -6.65 10.86 6.40
N ALA A 102 -6.40 9.54 6.36
CA ALA A 102 -7.21 8.61 5.59
C ALA A 102 -8.66 8.53 6.12
N ALA A 103 -8.85 8.50 7.44
CA ALA A 103 -10.17 8.48 8.05
C ALA A 103 -10.97 9.78 7.81
N GLU A 104 -10.31 10.94 7.89
CA GLU A 104 -10.91 12.24 7.55
C GLU A 104 -11.34 12.29 6.08
N THR A 105 -10.46 11.84 5.17
CA THR A 105 -10.76 11.75 3.74
C THR A 105 -11.96 10.83 3.47
N ALA A 106 -11.99 9.65 4.09
CA ALA A 106 -13.09 8.70 3.94
C ALA A 106 -14.41 9.27 4.49
N THR A 107 -14.35 10.04 5.58
CA THR A 107 -15.52 10.72 6.15
C THR A 107 -16.06 11.79 5.21
N ALA A 108 -15.18 12.59 4.60
CA ALA A 108 -15.57 13.59 3.61
C ALA A 108 -16.20 12.93 2.36
N GLN A 109 -15.58 11.89 1.82
CA GLN A 109 -16.11 11.15 0.68
C GLN A 109 -17.48 10.52 0.97
N ARG A 110 -17.68 10.02 2.18
CA ARG A 110 -18.99 9.50 2.61
C ARG A 110 -20.03 10.62 2.66
N ALA A 111 -19.70 11.77 3.22
CA ALA A 111 -20.62 12.91 3.28
C ALA A 111 -21.02 13.39 1.87
N ASP A 112 -20.07 13.46 0.94
CA ASP A 112 -20.33 13.79 -0.47
C ASP A 112 -21.23 12.76 -1.14
N ALA A 113 -20.99 11.47 -0.90
CA ALA A 113 -21.81 10.39 -1.43
C ALA A 113 -23.24 10.40 -0.85
N ASP A 114 -23.40 10.70 0.43
CA ASP A 114 -24.71 10.86 1.09
C ASP A 114 -25.46 12.05 0.48
N ALA A 115 -24.80 13.19 0.27
CA ALA A 115 -25.39 14.36 -0.37
C ALA A 115 -25.83 14.08 -1.82
N ALA A 116 -24.99 13.39 -2.60
CA ALA A 116 -25.31 12.99 -3.96
C ALA A 116 -26.49 12.00 -4.03
N ARG A 117 -26.57 11.06 -3.07
CA ARG A 117 -27.73 10.17 -2.93
C ARG A 117 -29.00 10.97 -2.66
N ASP A 118 -28.95 11.91 -1.72
CA ASP A 118 -30.14 12.68 -1.32
C ASP A 118 -30.63 13.60 -2.46
N GLU A 119 -29.72 14.14 -3.26
CA GLU A 119 -30.06 14.85 -4.52
C GLU A 119 -30.77 13.90 -5.50
N ALA A 120 -30.17 12.73 -5.77
CA ALA A 120 -30.75 11.76 -6.71
C ALA A 120 -32.13 11.26 -6.26
N VAL A 121 -32.36 11.14 -4.94
CA VAL A 121 -33.68 10.79 -4.39
C VAL A 121 -34.69 11.92 -4.65
N ARG A 122 -34.31 13.18 -4.39
CA ARG A 122 -35.17 14.35 -4.67
C ARG A 122 -35.52 14.46 -6.15
N ASP A 123 -34.53 14.29 -7.04
CA ASP A 123 -34.73 14.30 -8.48
C ASP A 123 -35.70 13.18 -8.91
N ALA A 124 -35.52 11.97 -8.37
CA ALA A 124 -36.41 10.85 -8.67
C ALA A 124 -37.84 11.06 -8.15
N GLU A 125 -38.02 11.72 -7.01
CA GLU A 125 -39.33 12.11 -6.48
C GLU A 125 -39.98 13.18 -7.35
N GLN A 126 -39.23 14.21 -7.77
CA GLN A 126 -39.71 15.24 -8.69
C GLN A 126 -40.16 14.63 -10.02
N LEU A 127 -39.34 13.78 -10.64
CA LEU A 127 -39.70 13.12 -11.90
C LEU A 127 -40.95 12.24 -11.75
N ARG A 128 -41.15 11.57 -10.62
CA ARG A 128 -42.38 10.82 -10.35
C ARG A 128 -43.60 11.73 -10.25
N ALA A 129 -43.47 12.89 -9.62
CA ALA A 129 -44.54 13.88 -9.52
C ALA A 129 -44.89 14.48 -10.90
N GLU A 130 -43.88 14.84 -11.69
CA GLU A 130 -44.05 15.32 -13.07
C GLU A 130 -44.73 14.27 -13.94
N LEU A 131 -44.29 13.00 -13.85
CA LEU A 131 -44.90 11.90 -14.59
C LEU A 131 -46.36 11.65 -14.18
N ALA A 132 -46.69 11.77 -12.88
CA ALA A 132 -48.07 11.69 -12.41
C ALA A 132 -48.92 12.84 -12.97
N HIS A 133 -48.37 14.06 -13.00
CA HIS A 133 -49.05 15.22 -13.57
C HIS A 133 -49.31 15.06 -15.07
N VAL A 134 -48.32 14.61 -15.84
CA VAL A 134 -48.47 14.35 -17.29
C VAL A 134 -49.51 13.26 -17.55
N ARG A 135 -49.57 12.21 -16.72
CA ARG A 135 -50.62 11.18 -16.83
C ARG A 135 -52.01 11.76 -16.60
N GLN A 136 -52.16 12.64 -15.60
CA GLN A 136 -53.44 13.31 -15.36
C GLN A 136 -53.86 14.18 -16.55
N GLN A 137 -52.93 14.94 -17.13
CA GLN A 137 -53.19 15.73 -18.34
C GLN A 137 -53.60 14.84 -19.52
N LEU A 138 -52.94 13.70 -19.70
CA LEU A 138 -53.29 12.74 -20.74
C LEU A 138 -54.71 12.19 -20.55
N ASP A 139 -55.08 11.83 -19.33
CA ASP A 139 -56.44 11.35 -19.01
C ASP A 139 -57.50 12.42 -19.28
N GLU A 140 -57.21 13.68 -18.98
CA GLU A 140 -58.09 14.81 -19.27
C GLU A 140 -58.28 15.02 -20.76
N VAL A 141 -57.18 15.09 -21.53
CA VAL A 141 -57.22 15.23 -23.00
C VAL A 141 -57.96 14.05 -23.65
N GLN A 142 -57.81 12.83 -23.13
CA GLN A 142 -58.56 11.67 -23.64
C GLN A 142 -60.08 11.81 -23.42
N ARG A 143 -60.50 12.31 -22.25
CA ARG A 143 -61.92 12.56 -21.97
C ARG A 143 -62.47 13.68 -22.84
N GLU A 144 -61.73 14.76 -23.03
CA GLU A 144 -62.11 15.87 -23.91
C GLU A 144 -62.25 15.39 -25.36
N ALA A 145 -61.30 14.58 -25.85
CA ALA A 145 -61.35 14.01 -27.20
C ALA A 145 -62.57 13.10 -27.38
N GLU A 146 -62.91 12.28 -26.38
CA GLU A 146 -64.10 11.43 -26.42
C GLU A 146 -65.39 12.25 -26.42
N GLN A 147 -65.48 13.28 -25.58
CA GLN A 147 -66.63 14.20 -25.58
C GLN A 147 -66.78 14.94 -26.92
N ALA A 148 -65.68 15.40 -27.51
CA ALA A 148 -65.69 16.05 -28.81
C ALA A 148 -66.18 15.11 -29.92
N ARG A 149 -65.80 13.82 -29.86
CA ARG A 149 -66.31 12.79 -30.79
C ARG A 149 -67.82 12.60 -30.65
N VAL A 150 -68.31 12.45 -29.42
CA VAL A 150 -69.75 12.31 -29.16
C VAL A 150 -70.52 13.53 -29.68
N GLN A 151 -70.04 14.75 -29.41
CA GLN A 151 -70.66 15.97 -29.91
C GLN A 151 -70.65 16.05 -31.44
N ALA A 152 -69.56 15.64 -32.09
CA ALA A 152 -69.48 15.59 -33.55
C ALA A 152 -70.49 14.59 -34.15
N GLU A 153 -70.66 13.41 -33.54
CA GLU A 153 -71.68 12.44 -33.96
C GLU A 153 -73.10 12.98 -33.78
N GLU A 154 -73.39 13.64 -32.67
CA GLU A 154 -74.70 14.26 -32.42
C GLU A 154 -75.01 15.38 -33.42
N ALA A 155 -74.02 16.22 -33.72
CA ALA A 155 -74.12 17.26 -34.74
C ALA A 155 -74.38 16.68 -36.13
N ASP A 156 -73.70 15.59 -36.50
CA ASP A 156 -73.93 14.92 -37.79
C ASP A 156 -75.33 14.30 -37.86
N ARG A 157 -75.80 13.63 -36.79
CA ARG A 157 -77.18 13.13 -36.72
C ARG A 157 -78.21 14.26 -36.79
N ALA A 158 -77.94 15.41 -36.20
CA ALA A 158 -78.82 16.59 -36.30
C ALA A 158 -78.84 17.14 -37.74
N ARG A 159 -77.68 17.23 -38.39
CA ARG A 159 -77.56 17.63 -39.80
C ARG A 159 -78.36 16.72 -40.71
N VAL A 160 -78.18 15.40 -40.60
CA VAL A 160 -78.90 14.40 -41.42
C VAL A 160 -80.42 14.52 -41.22
N ARG A 161 -80.90 14.73 -39.98
CA ARG A 161 -82.33 14.95 -39.73
C ARG A 161 -82.84 16.25 -40.35
N ALA A 162 -82.06 17.33 -40.29
CA ALA A 162 -82.42 18.60 -40.91
C ALA A 162 -82.47 18.51 -42.44
N GLU A 163 -81.53 17.79 -43.06
CA GLU A 163 -81.53 17.48 -44.49
C GLU A 163 -82.77 16.68 -44.89
N ALA A 164 -83.07 15.58 -44.20
CA ALA A 164 -84.26 14.77 -44.48
C ALA A 164 -85.58 15.57 -44.31
N THR A 165 -85.65 16.43 -43.30
CA THR A 165 -86.82 17.31 -43.09
C THR A 165 -86.95 18.33 -44.23
N SER A 166 -85.83 18.89 -44.68
CA SER A 166 -85.80 19.86 -45.79
C SER A 166 -86.22 19.22 -47.11
N ASP A 167 -85.76 18.00 -47.39
CA ASP A 167 -86.15 17.25 -48.59
C ASP A 167 -87.63 16.90 -48.56
N THR A 168 -88.17 16.47 -47.42
CA THR A 168 -89.61 16.22 -47.25
C THR A 168 -90.43 17.49 -47.51
N LEU A 169 -90.00 18.66 -46.99
CA LEU A 169 -90.66 19.93 -47.26
C LEU A 169 -90.60 20.32 -48.74
N ARG A 170 -89.47 20.05 -49.41
CA ARG A 170 -89.31 20.34 -50.84
C ARG A 170 -90.25 19.47 -51.68
N GLU A 171 -90.34 18.17 -51.39
CA GLU A 171 -91.29 17.25 -52.04
C GLU A 171 -92.75 17.69 -51.86
N LEU A 172 -93.14 18.08 -50.64
CA LEU A 172 -94.49 18.58 -50.38
C LEU A 172 -94.79 19.85 -51.18
N LEU A 173 -93.86 20.81 -51.24
CA LEU A 173 -94.03 22.04 -52.02
C LEU A 173 -94.15 21.77 -53.52
N ASP A 174 -93.34 20.85 -54.06
CA ASP A 174 -93.42 20.48 -55.48
C ASP A 174 -94.73 19.73 -55.79
N ALA A 175 -95.22 18.88 -54.88
CA ALA A 175 -96.55 18.25 -55.01
C ALA A 175 -97.68 19.30 -55.05
N PHE A 176 -97.67 20.28 -54.14
CA PHE A 176 -98.64 21.38 -54.16
C PHE A 176 -98.59 22.22 -55.44
N ARG A 177 -97.39 22.49 -55.97
CA ARG A 177 -97.21 23.21 -57.24
C ARG A 177 -97.79 22.41 -58.41
N SER A 178 -97.53 21.10 -58.44
CA SER A 178 -98.03 20.22 -59.50
C SER A 178 -99.56 20.06 -59.49
N SER A 179 -100.20 20.04 -58.32
CA SER A 179 -101.66 19.99 -58.22
C SER A 179 -102.32 21.30 -58.66
N GLY A 180 -101.73 22.46 -58.34
CA GLY A 180 -102.27 23.75 -58.78
C GLY A 180 -102.15 23.97 -60.28
N GLN A 181 -101.11 23.43 -60.92
CA GLN A 181 -100.93 23.49 -62.37
C GLN A 181 -101.91 22.56 -63.13
N ALA A 182 -102.31 21.45 -62.51
CA ALA A 182 -103.31 20.54 -63.08
C ALA A 182 -104.76 21.10 -63.02
N ASP A 183 -105.05 21.97 -62.06
CA ASP A 183 -106.36 22.67 -61.95
C ASP A 183 -106.48 23.88 -62.91
N ASP A 184 -105.37 24.45 -63.41
CA ASP A 184 -105.35 25.60 -64.34
C ASP A 184 -105.41 25.17 -65.84
N ASP A 185 -105.20 23.88 -66.13
CA ASP A 185 -105.20 23.29 -67.49
C ASP A 185 -106.57 22.64 -67.89
N THR A 186 -107.64 22.87 -67.11
CA THR A 186 -109.05 22.47 -67.42
C THR A 186 -109.98 23.65 -67.59
#